data_AF-A0A355PHI6-F1
#
_entry.id   AF-A0A355PHI6-F1
#
_cell.length_a   1.000
_cell.length_b   1.000
_cell.length_c   1.000
_cell.angle_alpha   90.00
_cell.angle_beta   90.00
_cell.angle_gamma   90.00
#
_symmetry.space_group_name_H-M   'P 1'
#
loop_
_entity.id
_entity.type
_entity.pdbx_description
1 polymer ?
#
loop_
_entity_poly.entity_id
_entity_poly.type
_entity_poly.pdbx_seq_one_letter_code
_entity_poly.pdbx_strand_id
1 'polypeptide(L)'
;QGDTFSTAFDANTYLLMTKALDYFDPAANCEGDLACALAPAQCPFLIVSFTTDWRFPPSRSRELVDALTRAGKSVSYANIESPHGHDAFLLPEPRYQALFSAFMGRVAREQHIDAAGAEEIR
;
A
#
# COMPACT_ATOMS: atom_id res chain seq x y z
N GLN A 1 -21.65 -13.52 -2.18
CA GLN A 1 -20.86 -12.27 -2.35
C GLN A 1 -21.30 -11.47 -3.57
N GLY A 2 -21.55 -12.08 -4.74
CA GLY A 2 -22.02 -11.35 -5.94
C GLY A 2 -23.36 -10.62 -5.81
N ASP A 3 -24.37 -11.24 -5.19
CA ASP A 3 -25.71 -10.64 -5.05
C ASP A 3 -25.76 -9.46 -4.08
N THR A 4 -24.90 -9.46 -3.05
CA THR A 4 -24.79 -8.33 -2.11
C THR A 4 -24.05 -7.15 -2.74
N PHE A 5 -23.08 -7.43 -3.62
CA PHE A 5 -22.33 -6.43 -4.35
C PHE A 5 -23.20 -5.70 -5.38
N SER A 6 -24.03 -6.41 -6.14
CA SER A 6 -24.93 -5.82 -7.13
C SER A 6 -25.99 -4.89 -6.54
N THR A 7 -26.38 -5.10 -5.28
CA THR A 7 -27.31 -4.21 -4.56
C THR A 7 -26.64 -3.02 -3.87
N ALA A 8 -25.33 -3.10 -3.60
CA ALA A 8 -24.58 -2.11 -2.83
C ALA A 8 -23.67 -1.22 -3.69
N PHE A 9 -23.43 -1.58 -4.95
CA PHE A 9 -22.50 -0.90 -5.84
C PHE A 9 -23.15 -0.54 -7.18
N ASP A 10 -23.06 0.73 -7.56
CA ASP A 10 -23.51 1.21 -8.85
C ASP A 10 -22.59 0.69 -9.98
N ALA A 11 -23.20 0.19 -11.05
CA ALA A 11 -22.48 -0.43 -12.16
C ALA A 11 -21.57 0.56 -12.90
N ASN A 12 -22.00 1.82 -13.09
CA ASN A 12 -21.18 2.83 -13.76
C ASN A 12 -19.95 3.19 -12.92
N THR A 13 -20.14 3.31 -11.61
CA THR A 13 -19.07 3.54 -10.64
C THR A 13 -18.05 2.39 -10.68
N TYR A 14 -18.51 1.15 -10.73
CA TYR A 14 -17.64 -0.02 -10.85
C TYR A 14 -16.80 -0.01 -12.14
N LEU A 15 -17.43 0.30 -13.28
CA LEU A 15 -16.73 0.42 -14.57
C LEU A 15 -15.67 1.52 -14.54
N LEU A 16 -16.00 2.68 -13.98
CA LEU A 16 -15.08 3.80 -13.86
C LEU A 16 -13.89 3.48 -12.94
N MET A 17 -14.15 2.88 -11.77
CA MET A 17 -13.09 2.47 -10.85
C MET A 17 -12.16 1.42 -11.47
N THR A 18 -12.72 0.41 -12.14
CA THR A 18 -11.93 -0.64 -12.79
C THR A 18 -11.07 -0.05 -13.91
N LYS A 19 -11.63 0.84 -14.74
CA LYS A 19 -10.88 1.53 -15.79
C LYS A 19 -9.77 2.42 -15.25
N ALA A 20 -10.02 3.11 -14.13
CA ALA A 20 -9.00 3.93 -13.46
C ALA A 20 -7.86 3.06 -12.93
N LEU A 21 -8.15 1.89 -12.37
CA LEU A 21 -7.14 0.94 -11.90
C LEU A 21 -6.33 0.35 -13.08
N ASP A 22 -7.00 -0.02 -14.18
CA ASP A 22 -6.35 -0.65 -15.34
C ASP A 22 -5.42 0.31 -16.09
N TYR A 23 -5.73 1.61 -16.09
CA TYR A 23 -4.93 2.64 -16.77
C TYR A 23 -3.96 3.39 -15.86
N PHE A 24 -3.91 3.05 -14.58
CA PHE A 24 -3.01 3.74 -13.66
C PHE A 24 -1.55 3.40 -14.01
N ASP A 25 -0.83 4.39 -14.53
CA ASP A 25 0.61 4.34 -14.74
C ASP A 25 1.24 5.58 -14.09
N PRO A 26 1.91 5.43 -12.93
CA PRO A 26 2.55 6.55 -12.25
C PRO A 26 3.74 7.11 -13.04
N ALA A 27 4.33 6.34 -13.96
CA ALA A 27 5.50 6.74 -14.73
C ALA A 27 5.16 7.32 -16.11
N ALA A 28 3.87 7.44 -16.47
CA ALA A 28 3.42 7.89 -17.78
C ALA A 28 3.97 9.27 -18.18
N ASN A 29 4.06 10.20 -17.23
CA ASN A 29 4.59 11.56 -17.44
C ASN A 29 6.12 11.65 -17.29
N CYS A 30 6.78 10.52 -17.03
CA CYS A 30 8.21 10.42 -16.78
C CYS A 30 8.89 9.46 -17.75
N GLU A 31 8.34 9.30 -18.96
CA GLU A 31 8.87 8.41 -20.02
C GLU A 31 9.06 6.95 -19.55
N GLY A 32 8.23 6.50 -18.61
CA GLY A 32 8.33 5.16 -18.01
C GLY A 32 9.36 5.04 -16.87
N ASP A 33 10.06 6.12 -16.49
CA ASP A 33 10.93 6.11 -15.33
C ASP A 33 10.16 6.30 -14.02
N LEU A 34 9.89 5.19 -13.35
CA LEU A 34 9.24 5.17 -12.06
C LEU A 34 10.03 5.90 -10.95
N ALA A 35 11.37 5.94 -11.02
CA ALA A 35 12.16 6.66 -10.01
C ALA A 35 11.99 8.18 -10.16
N CYS A 36 11.98 8.69 -11.41
CA CYS A 36 11.66 10.09 -11.69
C CYS A 36 10.26 10.46 -11.18
N ALA A 37 9.26 9.62 -11.45
CA ALA A 37 7.90 9.84 -10.99
C ALA A 37 7.75 9.91 -9.46
N LEU A 38 8.54 9.12 -8.73
CA LEU A 38 8.50 9.06 -7.26
C LEU A 38 9.44 10.05 -6.58
N ALA A 39 10.35 10.70 -7.32
CA ALA A 39 11.32 11.66 -6.79
C ALA A 39 10.70 12.86 -6.03
N PRO A 40 9.51 13.37 -6.36
CA PRO A 40 8.89 14.47 -5.60
C PRO A 40 8.39 14.08 -4.21
N ALA A 41 8.20 12.79 -3.91
CA ALA A 41 7.63 12.34 -2.65
C ALA A 41 8.53 12.67 -1.45
N GLN A 42 7.96 13.15 -0.35
CA GLN A 42 8.70 13.60 0.83
C GLN A 42 8.52 12.70 2.06
N CYS A 43 7.65 11.70 1.98
CA CYS A 43 7.36 10.79 3.09
C CYS A 43 8.28 9.55 3.07
N PRO A 44 8.46 8.87 4.22
CA PRO A 44 8.99 7.52 4.25
C PRO A 44 7.95 6.53 3.70
N PHE A 45 8.41 5.43 3.13
CA PHE A 45 7.57 4.40 2.52
C PHE A 45 7.64 3.08 3.28
N LEU A 46 6.47 2.45 3.46
CA LEU A 46 6.34 1.04 3.83
C LEU A 46 5.69 0.31 2.65
N ILE A 47 6.40 -0.66 2.08
CA ILE A 47 5.87 -1.53 1.04
C ILE A 47 5.70 -2.93 1.64
N VAL A 48 4.48 -3.45 1.60
CA VAL A 48 4.15 -4.80 2.05
C VAL A 48 3.58 -5.60 0.88
N SER A 49 4.06 -6.83 0.70
CA SER A 49 3.50 -7.79 -0.26
C SER A 49 3.19 -9.12 0.41
N PHE A 50 2.31 -9.92 -0.19
CA PHE A 50 1.97 -11.26 0.28
C PHE A 50 2.42 -12.32 -0.72
N THR A 51 3.02 -13.42 -0.24
CA THR A 51 3.66 -14.43 -1.10
C THR A 51 2.71 -15.05 -2.13
N THR A 52 1.42 -15.15 -1.82
CA THR A 52 0.39 -15.77 -2.65
C THR A 52 -0.48 -14.75 -3.40
N ASP A 53 -0.19 -13.45 -3.32
CA ASP A 53 -0.93 -12.44 -4.10
C ASP A 53 -0.59 -12.61 -5.58
N TRP A 54 -1.58 -12.99 -6.38
CA TRP A 54 -1.47 -13.13 -7.83
C TRP A 54 -1.94 -11.87 -8.57
N ARG A 55 -2.76 -11.02 -7.93
CA ARG A 55 -3.28 -9.79 -8.52
C ARG A 55 -2.22 -8.69 -8.51
N PHE A 56 -1.49 -8.58 -7.41
CA PHE A 56 -0.34 -7.68 -7.24
C PHE A 56 0.87 -8.48 -6.74
N PRO A 57 1.54 -9.23 -7.63
CA PRO A 57 2.56 -10.16 -7.22
C PRO A 57 3.76 -9.45 -6.55
N PRO A 58 4.46 -10.10 -5.61
CA PRO A 58 5.61 -9.51 -4.90
C PRO A 58 6.71 -8.93 -5.80
N SER A 59 6.81 -9.38 -7.06
CA SER A 59 7.71 -8.79 -8.06
C SER A 59 7.40 -7.32 -8.35
N ARG A 60 6.12 -6.93 -8.41
CA ARG A 60 5.69 -5.54 -8.61
C ARG A 60 6.02 -4.66 -7.41
N SER A 61 5.87 -5.20 -6.20
CA SER A 61 6.31 -4.51 -4.98
C SER A 61 7.82 -4.30 -4.96
N ARG A 62 8.61 -5.26 -5.41
CA ARG A 62 10.07 -5.10 -5.55
C ARG A 62 10.45 -4.04 -6.59
N GLU A 63 9.79 -4.02 -7.73
CA GLU A 63 9.96 -2.97 -8.76
C GLU A 63 9.73 -1.56 -8.17
N LEU A 64 8.70 -1.40 -7.34
CA LEU A 64 8.43 -0.15 -6.62
C LEU A 64 9.52 0.20 -5.59
N VAL A 65 9.99 -0.79 -4.83
CA VAL A 65 11.09 -0.61 -3.84
C VAL A 65 12.38 -0.19 -4.54
N ASP A 66 12.71 -0.80 -5.68
CA ASP A 66 13.90 -0.46 -6.46
C ASP A 66 13.80 0.97 -7.00
N ALA A 67 12.62 1.38 -7.49
CA ALA A 67 12.39 2.75 -7.94
C ALA A 67 12.48 3.77 -6.81
N LEU A 68 11.88 3.51 -5.64
CA LEU A 68 11.99 4.35 -4.45
C LEU A 68 13.44 4.48 -3.97
N THR A 69 14.19 3.37 -3.99
CA THR A 69 15.61 3.35 -3.61
C THR A 69 16.45 4.19 -4.58
N ARG A 70 16.25 4.04 -5.90
CA ARG A 70 16.92 4.87 -6.92
C ARG A 70 16.56 6.35 -6.80
N ALA A 71 15.34 6.66 -6.37
CA ALA A 71 14.88 8.02 -6.10
C ALA A 71 15.36 8.59 -4.75
N GLY A 72 16.22 7.87 -4.02
CA GLY A 72 16.78 8.30 -2.74
C GLY A 72 15.75 8.35 -1.60
N LYS A 73 14.68 7.56 -1.67
CA LYS A 73 13.63 7.53 -0.65
C LYS A 73 13.93 6.53 0.46
N SER A 74 13.54 6.89 1.68
CA SER A 74 13.53 5.95 2.80
C SER A 74 12.39 4.95 2.60
N VAL A 75 12.74 3.69 2.34
CA VAL A 75 11.79 2.62 2.05
C VAL A 75 12.07 1.41 2.92
N SER A 76 11.01 0.87 3.54
CA SER A 76 11.01 -0.42 4.21
C SER A 76 10.16 -1.40 3.42
N TYR A 77 10.66 -2.61 3.20
CA TYR A 77 9.96 -3.66 2.46
C TYR A 77 9.79 -4.91 3.31
N ALA A 78 8.60 -5.50 3.28
CA ALA A 78 8.31 -6.79 3.88
C ALA A 78 7.47 -7.67 2.95
N ASN A 79 7.93 -8.89 2.70
CA ASN A 79 7.14 -9.92 2.04
C ASN A 79 6.60 -10.90 3.09
N ILE A 80 5.29 -10.94 3.27
CA ILE A 80 4.61 -11.73 4.29
C ILE A 80 4.10 -13.02 3.66
N GLU A 81 4.40 -14.14 4.30
CA GLU A 81 3.80 -15.41 3.94
C GLU A 81 2.37 -15.46 4.43
N SER A 82 1.41 -15.59 3.52
CA SER A 82 -0.01 -15.69 3.85
C SER A 82 -0.72 -16.53 2.80
N PRO A 83 -1.68 -17.40 3.15
CA PRO A 83 -2.45 -18.19 2.18
C PRO A 83 -3.60 -17.39 1.54
N HIS A 84 -3.88 -16.18 2.02
CA HIS A 84 -5.06 -15.40 1.63
C HIS A 84 -4.85 -14.49 0.42
N GLY A 85 -3.68 -14.55 -0.23
CA GLY A 85 -3.37 -13.77 -1.43
C GLY A 85 -3.53 -12.27 -1.20
N HIS A 86 -4.19 -11.61 -2.15
CA HIS A 86 -4.43 -10.17 -2.11
C HIS A 86 -5.22 -9.75 -0.88
N ASP A 87 -6.24 -10.50 -0.49
CA ASP A 87 -7.13 -10.10 0.61
C ASP A 87 -6.48 -10.23 2.00
N ALA A 88 -5.24 -10.71 2.09
CA ALA A 88 -4.51 -10.87 3.34
C ALA A 88 -4.41 -9.57 4.16
N PHE A 89 -4.38 -8.39 3.52
CA PHE A 89 -4.34 -7.10 4.25
C PHE A 89 -5.69 -6.74 4.92
N LEU A 90 -6.80 -7.36 4.50
CA LEU A 90 -8.13 -7.15 5.09
C LEU A 90 -8.44 -8.11 6.23
N LEU A 91 -7.63 -9.17 6.37
CA LEU A 91 -7.83 -10.22 7.36
C LEU A 91 -6.90 -10.02 8.57
N PRO A 92 -7.22 -10.63 9.72
CA PRO A 92 -6.32 -10.65 10.86
C PRO A 92 -5.00 -11.36 10.52
N GLU A 93 -3.97 -10.58 10.18
CA GLU A 93 -2.62 -11.04 9.88
C GLU A 93 -1.65 -10.41 10.91
N PRO A 94 -1.30 -11.14 11.99
CA PRO A 94 -0.52 -10.58 13.10
C PRO A 94 0.81 -9.98 12.67
N ARG A 95 1.47 -10.60 11.68
CA ARG A 95 2.77 -10.13 11.18
C ARG A 95 2.63 -8.82 10.41
N TYR A 96 1.57 -8.67 9.63
CA TYR A 96 1.23 -7.43 8.92
C TYR A 96 0.89 -6.32 9.91
N GLN A 97 0.02 -6.59 10.87
CA GLN A 97 -0.41 -5.61 11.87
C GLN A 97 0.75 -5.10 12.73
N ALA A 98 1.66 -6.00 13.15
CA ALA A 98 2.85 -5.62 13.91
C ALA A 98 3.79 -4.72 13.10
N LEU A 99 4.05 -5.05 11.83
CA LEU A 99 4.87 -4.24 10.93
C LEU A 99 4.25 -2.85 10.69
N PHE A 100 2.97 -2.81 10.39
CA PHE A 100 2.24 -1.56 10.18
C PHE A 100 2.27 -0.68 11.44
N SER A 101 1.97 -1.26 12.61
CA SER A 101 1.98 -0.55 13.90
C SER A 101 3.38 -0.01 14.24
N ALA A 102 4.43 -0.80 14.01
CA ALA A 102 5.80 -0.37 14.25
C ALA A 102 6.22 0.79 13.32
N PHE A 103 5.84 0.72 12.04
CA PHE A 103 6.11 1.79 11.08
C PHE A 103 5.37 3.07 11.45
N MET A 104 4.07 2.99 11.75
CA MET A 104 3.28 4.16 12.15
C MET A 104 3.75 4.73 13.48
N GLY A 105 4.15 3.89 14.44
CA GLY A 105 4.76 4.35 15.69
C GLY A 105 6.08 5.10 15.48
N ARG A 106 6.90 4.69 14.50
CA ARG A 106 8.09 5.45 14.09
C ARG A 106 7.70 6.80 13.47
N VAL A 107 6.75 6.81 12.53
CA VAL A 107 6.26 8.04 11.89
C VAL A 107 5.71 9.02 12.91
N ALA A 108 4.88 8.57 13.86
CA ALA A 108 4.32 9.42 14.91
C ALA A 108 5.42 10.10 15.76
N ARG A 109 6.47 9.36 16.13
CA ARG A 109 7.63 9.91 16.86
C ARG A 109 8.40 10.94 16.02
N GLU A 110 8.62 10.65 14.73
CA GLU A 110 9.31 11.56 13.82
C GLU A 110 8.53 12.85 13.55
N GLN A 111 7.21 12.79 13.62
CA GLN A 111 6.32 13.95 13.46
C GLN A 111 5.97 14.64 14.79
N HIS A 112 6.55 14.20 15.92
CA HIS A 112 6.25 14.72 17.26
C HIS A 112 4.75 14.71 17.59
N ILE A 113 4.02 13.71 17.10
CA ILE A 113 2.62 13.49 17.45
C ILE A 113 2.63 12.69 18.76
N ASP A 114 2.62 13.40 19.88
CA ASP A 114 2.60 12.81 21.21
C ASP A 114 1.33 11.98 21.42
N ALA A 115 1.45 10.86 22.14
CA ALA A 115 0.33 10.02 22.57
C ALA A 115 -0.56 10.68 23.66
N ALA A 116 -0.60 12.02 23.71
CA ALA A 116 -1.35 12.79 24.69
C ALA A 116 -2.88 12.77 24.46
N GLY A 117 -3.35 12.29 23.29
CA GLY A 117 -4.78 12.23 22.96
C GLY A 117 -5.45 10.87 23.22
N ALA A 118 -4.72 9.85 23.68
CA ALA A 118 -5.26 8.49 23.82
C ALA A 118 -5.92 8.20 25.19
N GLU A 119 -5.86 9.13 26.15
CA GLU A 119 -6.48 8.97 27.47
C GLU A 119 -7.93 9.48 27.57
N GLU A 120 -8.47 10.16 26.55
CA GLU A 120 -9.80 10.79 26.62
C GLU A 120 -10.96 9.94 26.08
N ILE A 121 -10.72 8.69 25.68
CA ILE A 121 -11.80 7.76 25.28
C ILE A 121 -11.65 6.45 26.07
N ARG A 122 -12.05 6.50 27.34
CA ARG A 122 -12.47 5.34 28.13
C ARG A 122 -13.93 5.49 28.51
#